data_AF-B6AKX6-F1
#
_entry.id   AF-B6AKX6-F1
#
_cell.length_a   1.000
_cell.length_b   1.000
_cell.length_c   1.000
_cell.angle_alpha   90.00
_cell.angle_beta   90.00
_cell.angle_gamma   90.00
#
_symmetry.space_group_name_H-M   'P 1'
#
loop_
_entity.id
_entity.type
_entity.pdbx_description
1 polymer ?
#
loop_
_entity_poly.entity_id
_entity_poly.type
_entity_poly.pdbx_seq_one_letter_code
_entity_poly.pdbx_strand_id
1 'polypeptide(L)'
;MIVLRQTETFSRWLSRLSDPIGRARILARLKRIRTTGNMGDVKPVGEGVSEIRIDTGPGYRLYFVRRENTVIFLLSGGDKSTQDRDIARARELAKTLE
;
A
#
# COMPACT_ATOMS: atom_id res chain seq x y z
N MET A 1 -15.03 -9.24 5.91
CA MET A 1 -13.84 -9.70 5.16
C MET A 1 -13.38 -8.54 4.29
N ILE A 2 -12.10 -8.17 4.31
CA ILE A 2 -11.59 -7.08 3.45
C ILE A 2 -11.13 -7.65 2.11
N VAL A 3 -11.59 -7.04 1.02
CA VAL A 3 -11.15 -7.32 -0.34
C VAL A 3 -9.99 -6.37 -0.67
N LEU A 4 -8.83 -6.94 -1.03
CA LEU A 4 -7.70 -6.17 -1.54
C LEU A 4 -7.69 -6.24 -3.06
N ARG A 5 -7.75 -5.09 -3.71
CA ARG A 5 -7.48 -4.91 -5.14
C ARG A 5 -6.12 -4.25 -5.31
N GLN A 6 -5.40 -4.60 -6.37
CA GLN A 6 -4.07 -4.07 -6.64
C GLN A 6 -4.08 -3.45 -8.02
N THR A 7 -3.51 -2.25 -8.16
CA THR A 7 -3.19 -1.71 -9.48
C THR A 7 -2.03 -2.51 -10.09
N GLU A 8 -1.85 -2.36 -11.40
CA GLU A 8 -0.67 -2.89 -12.06
C GLU A 8 0.62 -2.25 -11.50
N THR A 9 0.60 -0.96 -11.19
CA THR A 9 1.72 -0.23 -10.58
C THR A 9 2.17 -0.88 -9.27
N PHE A 10 1.23 -1.17 -8.37
CA PHE A 10 1.53 -1.84 -7.11
C PHE A 10 2.10 -3.25 -7.35
N SER A 11 1.43 -4.02 -8.21
CA SER A 11 1.79 -5.42 -8.49
C SER A 11 3.19 -5.53 -9.09
N ARG A 12 3.53 -4.63 -10.01
CA ARG A 12 4.86 -4.54 -10.66
C ARG A 12 5.94 -4.06 -9.68
N TRP A 13 5.63 -3.12 -8.81
CA TRP A 13 6.55 -2.69 -7.76
C TRP A 13 6.88 -3.85 -6.81
N LEU A 14 5.86 -4.56 -6.32
CA LEU A 14 6.04 -5.67 -5.38
C LEU A 14 6.80 -6.84 -6.01
N SER A 15 6.60 -7.12 -7.29
CA SER A 15 7.30 -8.22 -7.99
C SER A 15 8.78 -7.92 -8.23
N ARG A 16 9.15 -6.64 -8.36
CA ARG A 16 10.52 -6.15 -8.57
C ARG A 16 11.31 -5.90 -7.29
N LEU A 17 10.70 -6.09 -6.12
CA LEU A 17 11.37 -5.90 -4.84
C LEU A 17 12.51 -6.92 -4.68
N SER A 18 13.75 -6.44 -4.58
CA SER A 18 14.95 -7.27 -4.41
C SER A 18 15.18 -7.72 -2.97
N ASP A 19 14.43 -7.18 -2.01
CA ASP A 19 14.47 -7.54 -0.59
C ASP A 19 13.44 -8.64 -0.26
N PRO A 20 13.87 -9.91 -0.10
CA PRO A 20 12.97 -11.02 0.16
C PRO A 20 12.30 -10.92 1.54
N ILE A 21 12.99 -10.37 2.54
CA ILE A 21 12.46 -10.22 3.91
C ILE A 21 11.38 -9.14 3.92
N GLY A 22 11.67 -7.99 3.31
CA GLY A 22 10.72 -6.91 3.11
C GLY A 22 9.46 -7.38 2.38
N ARG A 23 9.63 -8.09 1.26
CA ARG A 23 8.53 -8.67 0.49
C ARG A 23 7.67 -9.63 1.33
N ALA A 24 8.30 -10.52 2.10
CA ALA A 24 7.57 -11.43 2.98
C ALA A 24 6.75 -10.70 4.05
N ARG A 25 7.30 -9.63 4.65
CA ARG A 25 6.59 -8.80 5.64
C ARG A 25 5.42 -8.04 5.03
N ILE A 26 5.57 -7.51 3.81
CA ILE A 26 4.49 -6.89 3.06
C ILE A 26 3.35 -7.90 2.83
N LEU A 27 3.67 -9.07 2.28
CA LEU A 27 2.67 -10.12 2.01
C LEU A 27 1.95 -10.57 3.29
N ALA A 28 2.68 -10.73 4.40
CA ALA A 28 2.10 -11.06 5.70
C ALA A 28 1.15 -9.97 6.21
N ARG A 29 1.48 -8.68 6.02
CA ARG A 29 0.58 -7.56 6.34
C ARG A 29 -0.68 -7.60 5.47
N LEU A 30 -0.56 -7.80 4.16
CA LEU A 30 -1.70 -7.90 3.26
C LEU A 30 -2.63 -9.08 3.64
N LYS A 31 -2.06 -10.24 3.98
CA LYS A 31 -2.82 -11.38 4.48
C LYS A 31 -3.60 -11.03 5.74
N ARG A 32 -2.95 -10.37 6.72
CA ARG A 32 -3.58 -9.93 7.96
C ARG A 32 -4.74 -8.97 7.72
N ILE A 33 -4.58 -8.01 6.82
CA ILE A 33 -5.65 -7.08 6.44
C ILE A 33 -6.86 -7.85 5.88
N ARG A 34 -6.64 -8.82 4.98
CA ARG A 34 -7.74 -9.62 4.42
C ARG A 34 -8.48 -10.43 5.48
N THR A 35 -7.75 -11.05 6.41
CA THR A 35 -8.32 -12.01 7.37
C THR A 35 -8.93 -11.33 8.59
N THR A 36 -8.29 -10.32 9.16
CA THR A 36 -8.73 -9.70 10.43
C THR A 36 -9.10 -8.23 10.29
N GLY A 37 -8.87 -7.61 9.13
CA GLY A 37 -9.07 -6.18 8.94
C GLY A 37 -8.01 -5.30 9.60
N ASN A 38 -7.01 -5.88 10.28
CA ASN A 38 -5.99 -5.11 10.97
C ASN A 38 -4.94 -4.57 9.99
N MET A 39 -4.94 -3.24 9.82
CA MET A 39 -4.06 -2.51 8.91
C MET A 39 -2.69 -2.15 9.53
N GLY A 40 -2.59 -2.16 10.86
CA GLY A 40 -1.42 -1.69 11.60
C GLY A 40 -1.30 -0.17 11.59
N ASP A 41 -0.07 0.35 11.45
CA ASP A 41 0.20 1.79 11.38
C ASP A 41 -0.27 2.36 10.03
N VAL A 42 -1.26 3.24 10.08
CA VAL A 42 -1.89 3.89 8.92
C VAL A 42 -1.89 5.39 9.12
N LYS A 43 -1.57 6.14 8.06
CA LYS A 43 -1.67 7.60 8.06
C LYS A 43 -2.35 8.13 6.80
N PRO A 44 -3.22 9.17 6.92
CA PRO A 44 -3.69 9.88 5.74
C PRO A 44 -2.53 10.65 5.11
N VAL A 45 -2.46 10.64 3.78
CA VAL A 45 -1.44 11.38 3.01
C VAL A 45 -2.08 12.35 2.01
N GLY A 46 -3.34 12.72 2.22
CA GLY A 46 -4.07 13.71 1.42
C GLY A 46 -4.80 13.13 0.20
N GLU A 47 -5.75 13.91 -0.33
CA GLU A 47 -6.54 13.58 -1.54
C GLU A 47 -7.22 12.20 -1.46
N GLY A 48 -7.72 11.81 -0.28
CA GLY A 48 -8.37 10.52 -0.06
C GLY A 48 -7.42 9.31 -0.01
N VAL A 49 -6.11 9.53 -0.18
CA VAL A 49 -5.08 8.49 -0.10
C VAL A 49 -4.57 8.35 1.33
N SER A 50 -4.30 7.11 1.73
CA SER A 50 -3.64 6.76 2.99
C SER A 50 -2.45 5.85 2.72
N GLU A 51 -1.51 5.81 3.66
CA GLU A 51 -0.36 4.91 3.63
C GLU A 51 -0.43 3.89 4.77
N ILE A 52 0.04 2.67 4.51
CA ILE A 52 0.36 1.67 5.53
C ILE A 52 1.87 1.67 5.72
N ARG A 53 2.31 1.86 6.95
CA ARG A 53 3.72 1.86 7.32
C ARG A 53 4.15 0.48 7.80
N ILE A 54 5.24 -0.02 7.21
CA ILE A 54 5.88 -1.28 7.58
C ILE A 54 7.35 -0.98 7.85
N ASP A 55 7.68 -0.83 9.13
CA ASP A 55 9.04 -0.51 9.59
C ASP A 55 9.91 -1.79 9.59
N THR A 56 10.26 -2.25 8.39
CA THR A 56 11.22 -3.33 8.12
C THR A 56 12.10 -2.92 6.95
N GLY A 57 13.39 -3.21 7.03
CA GLY A 57 14.36 -2.83 5.99
C GLY A 57 14.38 -1.30 5.80
N PRO A 58 14.20 -0.78 4.58
CA PRO A 58 14.20 0.67 4.30
C PRO A 58 12.95 1.41 4.82
N GLY A 59 11.99 0.69 5.42
CA GLY A 59 10.73 1.26 5.90
C GLY A 59 9.72 1.39 4.78
N TYR A 60 9.09 0.28 4.41
CA TYR A 60 8.13 0.21 3.31
C TYR A 60 6.85 1.01 3.59
N ARG A 61 6.28 1.57 2.53
CA ARG A 61 5.03 2.34 2.51
C ARG A 61 4.12 1.77 1.42
N LEU A 62 2.91 1.38 1.79
CA LEU A 62 1.90 0.92 0.84
C LEU A 62 0.80 1.97 0.75
N TYR A 63 0.61 2.57 -0.42
CA TYR A 63 -0.39 3.61 -0.60
C TYR A 63 -1.69 3.01 -1.10
N PHE A 64 -2.80 3.47 -0.54
CA PHE A 64 -4.10 2.91 -0.84
C PHE A 64 -5.22 3.94 -0.75
N VAL A 65 -6.31 3.64 -1.44
CA VAL A 65 -7.63 4.24 -1.16
C VAL A 65 -8.55 3.15 -0.62
N ARG A 66 -9.44 3.54 0.27
CA ARG A 66 -10.47 2.65 0.81
C ARG A 66 -11.81 3.06 0.23
N ARG A 67 -12.50 2.12 -0.42
CA ARG A 67 -13.89 2.29 -0.85
C ARG A 67 -14.78 1.51 0.08
N GLU A 68 -15.76 2.22 0.62
CA GLU A 68 -16.67 1.70 1.64
C GLU A 68 -15.89 1.09 2.83
N ASN A 69 -16.52 0.17 3.57
CA ASN A 69 -15.87 -0.47 4.70
C ASN A 69 -15.11 -1.75 4.34
N THR A 70 -15.16 -2.22 3.09
CA THR A 70 -14.74 -3.59 2.74
C THR A 70 -13.70 -3.68 1.63
N VAL A 71 -13.48 -2.64 0.82
CA VAL A 71 -12.55 -2.71 -0.32
C VAL A 71 -11.38 -1.74 -0.15
N ILE A 72 -10.16 -2.25 -0.31
CA ILE A 72 -8.93 -1.46 -0.33
C ILE A 72 -8.26 -1.64 -1.68
N PHE A 73 -7.98 -0.53 -2.36
CA PHE A 73 -7.21 -0.49 -3.59
C PHE A 73 -5.77 -0.08 -3.28
N LEU A 74 -4.84 -1.01 -3.45
CA LEU A 74 -3.40 -0.77 -3.33
C LEU A 74 -2.90 -0.10 -4.62
N LEU A 75 -2.46 1.14 -4.50
CA LEU A 75 -2.15 2.05 -5.62
C LEU A 75 -0.71 1.94 -6.07
N SER A 76 0.20 2.04 -5.12
CA SER A 76 1.65 2.01 -5.32
C SER A 76 2.29 1.59 -4.01
N GLY A 77 3.55 1.19 -4.09
CA GLY A 77 4.38 1.03 -2.91
C GLY A 77 5.72 1.69 -3.12
N GLY A 78 6.42 1.89 -2.02
CA GLY A 78 7.76 2.45 -1.99
C GLY A 78 8.36 2.23 -0.62
N ASP A 79 9.39 3.00 -0.32
CA ASP A 79 10.00 3.05 1.00
C ASP A 79 10.17 4.51 1.44
N LYS A 80 10.70 4.68 2.65
CA LYS A 80 10.84 5.99 3.27
C LYS A 80 11.69 6.96 2.44
N SER A 81 12.67 6.47 1.66
CA SER A 81 13.56 7.33 0.88
C SER A 81 12.90 8.00 -0.32
N THR A 82 11.78 7.45 -0.80
CA THR A 82 11.07 7.94 -1.99
C THR A 82 9.63 8.38 -1.69
N GLN A 83 9.32 8.55 -0.39
CA GLN A 83 7.97 8.75 0.13
C GLN A 83 7.20 9.87 -0.60
N ASP A 84 7.77 11.07 -0.70
CA ASP A 84 7.09 12.22 -1.31
C ASP A 84 6.68 11.96 -2.77
N ARG A 85 7.60 11.36 -3.54
CA ARG A 85 7.35 10.99 -4.94
C ARG A 85 6.28 9.91 -5.06
N ASP A 86 6.28 8.94 -4.16
CA ASP A 86 5.33 7.84 -4.20
C ASP A 86 3.93 8.27 -3.73
N ILE A 87 3.84 9.22 -2.78
CA ILE A 87 2.59 9.89 -2.40
C ILE A 87 2.00 10.64 -3.60
N ALA A 88 2.81 11.46 -4.28
CA ALA A 88 2.35 12.18 -5.47
C ALA A 88 1.81 11.22 -6.53
N ARG A 89 2.55 10.15 -6.84
CA ARG A 89 2.10 9.11 -7.78
C ARG A 89 0.80 8.42 -7.31
N ALA A 90 0.68 8.12 -6.01
CA ALA A 90 -0.50 7.46 -5.48
C ALA A 90 -1.75 8.33 -5.64
N ARG A 91 -1.65 9.63 -5.38
CA ARG A 91 -2.75 10.59 -5.55
C ARG A 91 -3.19 10.69 -7.02
N GLU A 92 -2.26 10.69 -7.96
CA GLU A 92 -2.60 10.65 -9.39
C GLU A 92 -3.31 9.34 -9.78
N LEU A 93 -2.83 8.19 -9.29
CA LEU A 93 -3.49 6.91 -9.54
C LEU A 93 -4.89 6.85 -8.91
N ALA A 94 -5.09 7.48 -7.75
CA ALA A 94 -6.39 7.53 -7.08
C ALA A 94 -7.43 8.25 -7.94
N LYS A 95 -7.05 9.31 -8.68
CA LYS A 95 -7.93 10.05 -9.58
C LYS A 95 -8.41 9.22 -10.78
N THR A 96 -7.61 8.23 -11.20
CA THR A 96 -7.95 7.34 -12.31
C THR A 96 -8.82 6.16 -11.92
N LEU A 97 -9.01 5.93 -10.61
CA LEU A 97 -9.86 4.87 -10.10
C LEU A 97 -11.27 5.45 -9.91
N GLU A 98 -12.12 5.28 -10.92
CA GLU A 98 -13.58 5.47 -10.85
C GLU A 98 -14.27 4.36 -10.04
#